data_AF-A0A165EVZ3-F1
#
_entry.id   AF-A0A165EVZ3-F1
#
_cell.length_a   1.000
_cell.length_b   1.000
_cell.length_c   1.000
_cell.angle_alpha   90.00
_cell.angle_beta   90.00
_cell.angle_gamma   90.00
#
_symmetry.space_group_name_H-M   'P 1'
#
loop_
_entity.id
_entity.type
_entity.pdbx_description
1 polymer ?
#
loop_
_entity_poly.entity_id
_entity_poly.type
_entity_poly.pdbx_seq_one_letter_code
_entity_poly.pdbx_strand_id
1 'polypeptide(L)' 'MDGQNLARWTRFAGKGGIGRCVAVQDCVAESAEDLMFLKGDEIVVLVQLSEEGRFLGYCEGVVGQFSASDVHFTTKL' A
#
# COMPACT_ATOMS: atom_id res chain seq x y z
N MET A 1 6.64 11.18 7.42
CA MET A 1 6.94 11.07 5.97
C MET A 1 6.91 12.47 5.36
N ASP A 2 7.96 12.96 4.71
CA ASP A 2 8.00 14.35 4.21
C ASP A 2 7.24 14.53 2.88
N GLY A 3 6.67 15.71 2.64
CA GLY A 3 5.80 15.98 1.49
C GLY A 3 6.43 15.74 0.10
N GLN A 4 7.75 15.93 -0.06
CA GLN A 4 8.44 15.58 -1.30
C GLN A 4 8.50 14.06 -1.53
N ASN A 5 8.62 13.26 -0.47
CA ASN A 5 8.61 11.81 -0.58
C ASN A 5 7.20 11.31 -0.90
N LEU A 6 6.16 11.93 -0.34
CA LEU A 6 4.77 11.61 -0.67
C LEU A 6 4.48 11.83 -2.17
N ALA A 7 4.85 12.99 -2.72
CA ALA A 7 4.64 13.29 -4.14
C ALA A 7 5.37 12.30 -5.07
N ARG A 8 6.58 11.86 -4.69
CA ARG A 8 7.33 10.84 -5.43
C ARG A 8 6.61 9.50 -5.41
N TRP A 9 6.11 9.08 -4.25
CA TRP A 9 5.36 7.83 -4.10
C TRP A 9 4.05 7.83 -4.89
N THR A 10 3.26 8.90 -4.81
CA THR A 10 2.03 9.04 -5.60
C THR A 10 2.31 8.94 -7.10
N ARG A 11 3.38 9.58 -7.58
CA ARG A 11 3.76 9.47 -9.00
C ARG A 11 4.24 8.07 -9.38
N PHE A 12 4.93 7.38 -8.48
CA PHE A 12 5.37 6.00 -8.70
C PHE A 12 4.18 5.02 -8.71
N ALA A 13 3.20 5.23 -7.83
CA ALA A 13 1.95 4.48 -7.82
C ALA A 13 1.20 4.56 -9.15
N GLY A 14 1.13 5.76 -9.75
CA GLY A 14 0.52 5.97 -11.08
C GLY A 14 1.22 5.22 -12.23
N LYS A 15 2.45 4.72 -12.01
CA LYS A 15 3.17 3.85 -12.96
C LYS A 15 2.99 2.35 -12.67
N GLY A 16 2.24 2.00 -11.64
CA GLY A 16 2.00 0.62 -11.22
C GLY A 16 2.87 0.11 -10.07
N GLY A 17 3.73 0.95 -9.50
CA GLY A 17 4.58 0.55 -8.36
C GLY A 17 5.51 -0.62 -8.68
N ILE A 18 5.77 -1.47 -7.68
CA ILE A 18 6.46 -2.76 -7.85
C ILE A 18 5.49 -3.93 -8.06
N GLY A 19 4.19 -3.71 -7.85
CA GLY A 19 3.17 -4.74 -8.01
C GLY A 19 1.82 -4.27 -7.50
N ARG A 20 0.86 -5.19 -7.49
CA ARG A 20 -0.51 -4.94 -7.04
C ARG A 20 -1.04 -6.06 -6.17
N CYS A 21 -1.96 -5.70 -5.30
CA CYS A 21 -2.72 -6.64 -4.50
C CYS A 21 -4.16 -6.17 -4.34
N VAL A 22 -5.02 -7.09 -3.93
CA VAL A 22 -6.43 -6.82 -3.62
C VAL A 22 -6.66 -7.09 -2.15
N ALA A 23 -7.28 -6.15 -1.44
CA ALA A 23 -7.64 -6.32 -0.03
C ALA A 23 -8.62 -7.48 0.15
N VAL A 24 -8.34 -8.39 1.09
CA VAL A 24 -9.22 -9.54 1.40
C VAL A 24 -10.13 -9.28 2.61
N GLN A 25 -9.83 -8.23 3.37
CA GLN A 25 -10.60 -7.72 4.50
C GLN A 25 -10.49 -6.19 4.58
N ASP A 26 -11.34 -5.57 5.40
CA ASP A 26 -11.26 -4.15 5.71
C ASP A 26 -10.07 -3.89 6.65
N CYS A 27 -9.36 -2.79 6.43
CA CYS A 27 -8.27 -2.34 7.30
C CYS A 27 -8.54 -0.92 7.76
N VAL A 28 -8.73 -0.76 9.07
CA VAL A 28 -8.87 0.55 9.71
C VAL A 28 -7.49 1.00 10.16
N ALA A 29 -7.07 2.18 9.71
CA ALA A 29 -5.79 2.76 10.13
C ALA A 29 -5.80 3.07 11.63
N GLU A 30 -4.83 2.50 12.36
CA GLU A 30 -4.64 2.76 13.80
C GLU A 30 -3.68 3.93 14.04
N SER A 31 -2.79 4.21 13.08
CA SER A 31 -1.84 5.30 13.09
C SER A 31 -1.87 6.10 11.79
N ALA A 32 -1.25 7.29 11.81
CA ALA A 32 -1.11 8.13 10.62
C ALA A 32 -0.22 7.51 9.52
N GLU A 33 0.49 6.43 9.82
CA GLU A 33 1.33 5.72 8.87
C GLU A 33 0.61 4.56 8.20
N ASP A 34 -0.51 4.08 8.76
CA ASP A 34 -1.24 2.93 8.23
C ASP A 34 -2.10 3.33 7.02
N LEU A 35 -2.18 2.43 6.04
CA LEU A 35 -3.04 2.55 4.89
C LEU A 35 -4.43 2.02 5.26
N MET A 36 -5.42 2.91 5.23
CA MET A 36 -6.82 2.50 5.27
C MET A 36 -7.25 1.98 3.90
N PHE A 37 -8.00 0.89 3.89
CA PHE A 37 -8.62 0.32 2.70
C PHE A 37 -9.80 -0.58 3.09
N LEU A 38 -10.71 -0.80 2.16
CA LEU A 38 -11.81 -1.72 2.29
C LEU A 38 -11.53 -3.01 1.53
N LYS A 39 -12.20 -4.09 1.94
CA LYS A 39 -12.16 -5.36 1.22
C LYS A 39 -12.54 -5.17 -0.24
N GLY A 40 -11.69 -5.67 -1.13
CA GLY A 40 -11.85 -5.58 -2.58
C GLY A 40 -11.10 -4.42 -3.22
N ASP A 41 -10.56 -3.49 -2.44
CA ASP A 41 -9.76 -2.39 -2.98
C ASP A 41 -8.47 -2.93 -3.64
N GLU A 42 -8.12 -2.36 -4.79
CA GLU A 42 -6.83 -2.58 -5.42
C GLU A 42 -5.79 -1.64 -4.80
N ILE A 43 -4.72 -2.21 -4.28
CA ILE A 43 -3.62 -1.47 -3.68
C ILE A 43 -2.40 -1.61 -4.58
N VAL A 44 -1.79 -0.47 -4.94
CA VAL A 44 -0.51 -0.46 -5.64
C VAL A 44 0.60 -0.59 -4.61
N VAL A 45 1.39 -1.65 -4.72
CA VAL A 45 2.54 -1.93 -3.85
C VAL A 45 3.70 -1.05 -4.29
N LEU A 46 4.27 -0.28 -3.37
CA LEU A 46 5.34 0.67 -3.67
C LEU A 46 6.71 0.15 -3.26
N VAL A 47 6.82 -0.45 -2.07
CA VAL A 47 8.05 -1.04 -1.56
C VAL A 47 7.74 -2.03 -0.45
N GLN A 48 8.54 -3.09 -0.32
CA GLN A 48 8.56 -3.93 0.86
C GLN A 48 9.40 -3.27 1.95
N LEU A 49 8.86 -3.16 3.16
CA LEU A 49 9.57 -2.57 4.29
C LEU A 49 10.56 -3.59 4.89
N SER A 50 11.44 -3.13 5.76
CA SER A 50 12.43 -4.02 6.41
C SER A 50 11.80 -5.05 7.34
N GLU A 51 10.59 -4.78 7.84
CA GLU A 51 9.80 -5.72 8.61
C GLU A 51 9.10 -6.72 7.68
N GLU A 52 9.23 -8.01 8.00
CA GLU A 52 8.66 -9.08 7.21
C GLU A 52 7.12 -8.97 7.15
N GLY A 53 6.57 -9.07 5.94
CA GLY A 53 5.13 -8.95 5.72
C GLY A 53 4.58 -7.51 5.76
N ARG A 54 5.41 -6.48 5.94
CA ARG A 54 4.97 -5.08 5.89
C ARG A 54 5.37 -4.41 4.57
N PHE A 55 4.44 -3.65 4.02
CA PHE A 55 4.59 -2.99 2.72
C PHE A 55 4.13 -1.54 2.80
N LEU A 56 4.69 -0.70 1.93
CA LEU A 56 4.11 0.60 1.63
C LEU A 56 3.21 0.47 0.40
N GLY A 57 1.98 0.94 0.51
CA GLY A 57 0.97 0.89 -0.54
C GLY A 57 0.42 2.26 -0.88
N TYR A 58 -0.28 2.29 -2.01
CA TYR A 58 -1.10 3.41 -2.44
C TYR A 58 -2.51 2.92 -2.73
N CYS A 59 -3.49 3.52 -2.07
CA CYS A 59 -4.91 3.27 -2.28
C CYS A 59 -5.67 4.61 -2.24
N GLU A 60 -6.53 4.86 -3.23
CA GLU A 60 -7.42 6.03 -3.28
C GLU A 60 -6.78 7.41 -2.98
N GLY A 61 -5.52 7.63 -3.38
CA GLY A 61 -4.83 8.90 -3.12
C GLY A 61 -4.00 8.94 -1.83
N VAL A 62 -4.13 7.93 -0.98
CA VAL A 62 -3.41 7.79 0.28
C VAL A 62 -2.20 6.88 0.10
N VAL A 63 -1.07 7.26 0.70
CA VAL A 63 0.12 6.42 0.84
C VAL A 63 0.25 6.04 2.30
N GLY A 64 0.40 4.75 2.58
CA GLY A 64 0.50 4.23 3.93
C GLY A 64 1.01 2.79 3.95
N GLN A 65 1.22 2.26 5.15
CA GLN A 65 1.72 0.91 5.37
C GLN A 65 0.56 -0.08 5.50
N PHE A 66 0.75 -1.31 5.02
CA PHE A 66 -0.21 -2.39 5.20
C PHE A 66 0.48 -3.74 5.40
N SER A 67 -0.26 -4.72 5.90
CA SER A 67 0.23 -6.09 6.10
C SER A 67 -0.13 -6.99 4.91
N ALA A 68 0.81 -7.86 4.54
CA ALA A 68 0.57 -8.92 3.55
C ALA A 68 -0.54 -9.89 3.96
N SER A 69 -0.85 -10.02 5.25
CA SER A 69 -1.95 -10.86 5.74
C SER A 69 -3.32 -10.37 5.30
N ASP A 70 -3.45 -9.07 4.99
CA ASP A 70 -4.74 -8.41 4.75
C ASP A 70 -5.07 -8.30 3.25
N VAL A 71 -4.18 -8.81 2.39
CA VAL A 71 -4.27 -8.69 0.94
C VAL A 71 -3.94 -9.99 0.22
N HIS A 72 -4.33 -10.05 -1.04
CA HIS A 72 -3.91 -11.08 -1.99
C HIS A 72 -3.10 -10.43 -3.11
N PHE A 73 -1.83 -10.80 -3.26
CA PHE A 73 -0.98 -10.28 -4.34
C PHE A 73 -1.37 -10.86 -5.69
N THR A 74 -1.68 -9.99 -6.65
CA THR A 74 -2.09 -10.38 -8.01
C THR A 74 -0.91 -10.50 -8.97
N THR A 75 0.24 -9.93 -8.60
CA THR A 75 1.49 -9.99 -9.36
C THR A 75 2.57 -10.69 -8.52
N LYS A 76 3.53 -11.34 -9.18
CA LYS A 76 4.76 -11.75 -8.50
C LYS A 76 5.53 -10.49 -8.09
N LEU A 77 5.73 -10.32 -6.79
CA LEU A 77 6.64 -9.33 -6.21
C LEU A 77 8.08 -9.86 -6.22
#